data_AF-A0A7J6Q1F7-F1
#
_entry.id   AF-A0A7J6Q1F7-F1
#
_cell.length_a   1.000
_cell.length_b   1.000
_cell.length_c   1.000
_cell.angle_alpha   90.00
_cell.angle_beta   90.00
_cell.angle_gamma   90.00
#
_symmetry.space_group_name_H-M   'P 1'
#
loop_
_entity.id
_entity.type
_entity.pdbx_description
1 polymer ?
#
loop_
_entity_poly.entity_id
_entity_poly.type
_entity_poly.pdbx_seq_one_letter_code
_entity_poly.pdbx_strand_id
1 'polypeptide(L)'
;MVLTLSNTIVITCYTVACFTRCCQQGVGISKHPRLGARLLLCTRSNHHESTGGANPCGSEVALSSIFGLVSSWNRHPDTISINGYHVPTKQESSTESNDYKRRFNTIATGYPQLDTTFDVAEATKDIRDTLMEYCGEIEPDLVAIGSGGSTHYLKLASLVEYVVRESPCDVLVVRENESTTSTAVPNTEDSEISEPEDSGDVAEFAEPTIKCDPKAVLPGMHNNRPMKVLVCFGSNNWEDSVEALRAAMRLCRPGDEVQLVTTPDFSAGGNAIHVVAPPHEEGTASIEDILMGDLKEVMDDLKTDDLIISSKVLQASPLPAAAMCEYAESENVDIIATGYGGHSHLFHPNSFPFYIAHKAHCSVLVARQPAQSEQQSDEQEKERTVQYATIQEGNHDDDKLKMYHQQQQHQPAAATS
;
A
#
# COMPACT_ATOMS: atom_id res chain seq x y z
N MET A 1 -48.84 -27.51 -0.38
CA MET A 1 -48.20 -27.06 -1.62
C MET A 1 -47.26 -25.93 -1.26
N VAL A 2 -45.97 -26.11 -1.56
CA VAL A 2 -44.83 -25.29 -1.18
C VAL A 2 -44.82 -23.99 -1.99
N LEU A 3 -44.52 -22.85 -1.36
CA LEU A 3 -43.40 -21.97 -1.71
C LEU A 3 -43.36 -20.74 -0.79
N THR A 4 -42.31 -20.70 0.02
CA THR A 4 -41.77 -19.58 0.80
C THR A 4 -40.93 -18.68 -0.09
N LEU A 5 -41.04 -17.35 0.07
CA LEU A 5 -40.00 -16.39 -0.32
C LEU A 5 -39.95 -15.21 0.67
N SER A 6 -38.76 -15.02 1.23
CA SER A 6 -38.05 -13.78 1.53
C SER A 6 -38.71 -12.70 2.41
N ASN A 7 -38.26 -12.62 3.67
CA ASN A 7 -38.26 -11.40 4.46
C ASN A 7 -36.91 -11.29 5.19
N THR A 8 -36.02 -10.42 4.73
CA THR A 8 -35.00 -9.82 5.60
C THR A 8 -35.27 -8.33 5.63
N ILE A 9 -35.48 -7.86 6.85
CA ILE A 9 -36.08 -6.60 7.22
C ILE A 9 -35.04 -5.48 7.12
N VAL A 10 -35.38 -4.44 6.37
CA VAL A 10 -34.76 -3.11 6.44
C VAL A 10 -35.20 -2.47 7.76
N ILE A 11 -34.25 -2.14 8.64
CA ILE A 11 -34.52 -1.21 9.75
C ILE A 11 -33.73 0.07 9.49
N THR A 12 -34.47 1.04 8.96
CA THR A 12 -34.13 2.45 8.92
C THR A 12 -34.52 3.06 10.26
N CYS A 13 -33.61 3.76 10.95
CA CYS A 13 -33.98 4.75 11.96
C CYS A 13 -33.17 6.03 11.76
N TYR A 14 -33.87 7.09 11.37
CA TYR A 14 -33.39 8.47 11.37
C TYR A 14 -33.57 9.08 12.77
N THR A 15 -32.66 9.96 13.19
CA THR A 15 -33.03 11.19 13.91
C THR A 15 -32.06 12.32 13.58
N VAL A 16 -32.63 13.49 13.28
CA VAL A 16 -32.01 14.73 12.78
C VAL A 16 -31.77 15.71 13.93
N ALA A 17 -30.62 16.40 13.96
CA ALA A 17 -30.53 17.81 14.40
C ALA A 17 -29.16 18.48 14.06
N CYS A 18 -29.24 19.46 13.16
CA CYS A 18 -28.47 20.72 13.04
C CYS A 18 -26.93 20.76 13.19
N PHE A 19 -26.22 21.08 12.10
CA PHE A 19 -25.63 22.42 11.94
C PHE A 19 -25.40 22.76 10.45
N THR A 20 -25.92 23.93 10.05
CA THR A 20 -25.85 24.49 8.70
C THR A 20 -24.80 25.61 8.69
N ARG A 21 -23.77 25.53 7.83
CA ARG A 21 -23.19 26.64 7.03
C ARG A 21 -21.86 26.25 6.40
N CYS A 22 -21.87 25.98 5.09
CA CYS A 22 -21.01 26.60 4.09
C CYS A 22 -21.35 26.05 2.71
N CYS A 23 -22.25 26.73 2.01
CA CYS A 23 -22.33 26.66 0.55
C CYS A 23 -21.65 27.91 0.00
N GLN A 24 -20.69 27.73 -0.91
CA GLN A 24 -20.63 28.39 -2.23
C GLN A 24 -19.22 28.27 -2.84
N GLN A 25 -18.99 27.20 -3.59
CA GLN A 25 -18.38 27.26 -4.92
C GLN A 25 -18.65 25.93 -5.62
N GLY A 26 -19.14 26.00 -6.85
CA GLY A 26 -19.65 24.88 -7.61
C GLY A 26 -18.54 23.91 -8.02
N VAL A 27 -18.47 22.80 -7.31
CA VAL A 27 -17.87 21.56 -7.78
C VAL A 27 -18.99 20.53 -7.75
N GLY A 28 -19.20 19.82 -8.86
CA GLY A 28 -20.21 18.77 -8.95
C GLY A 28 -19.99 17.77 -7.82
N ILE A 29 -20.93 17.72 -6.87
CA ILE A 29 -20.87 16.79 -5.75
C ILE A 29 -21.19 15.41 -6.33
N SER A 30 -20.12 14.69 -6.65
CA SER A 30 -20.11 13.25 -6.91
C SER A 30 -20.76 12.50 -5.75
N LYS A 31 -21.32 11.33 -6.06
CA LYS A 31 -22.12 10.42 -5.21
C LYS A 31 -21.80 10.56 -3.72
N HIS A 32 -22.84 10.76 -2.90
CA HIS A 32 -22.77 10.77 -1.44
C HIS A 32 -21.75 9.75 -0.89
N PRO A 33 -20.86 10.14 0.04
CA PRO A 33 -19.91 9.21 0.64
C PRO A 33 -20.72 8.11 1.33
N ARG A 34 -20.51 6.86 0.91
CA ARG A 34 -20.97 5.71 1.68
C ARG A 34 -20.32 5.86 3.05
N LEU A 35 -21.14 6.02 4.08
CA LEU A 35 -20.71 6.41 5.43
C LEU A 35 -19.93 5.31 6.16
N GLY A 36 -19.42 4.29 5.46
CA GLY A 36 -18.64 3.23 6.05
C GLY A 36 -17.50 2.75 5.16
N ALA A 37 -16.34 2.54 5.79
CA ALA A 37 -15.16 2.00 5.13
C ALA A 37 -15.34 0.48 4.95
N ARG A 38 -15.15 -0.01 3.73
CA ARG A 38 -15.22 -1.42 3.39
C ARG A 38 -13.82 -1.96 3.15
N LEU A 39 -13.43 -2.94 3.96
CA LEU A 39 -12.14 -3.60 3.85
C LEU A 39 -12.31 -5.04 3.39
N LEU A 40 -11.61 -5.39 2.31
CA LEU A 40 -11.55 -6.76 1.84
C LEU A 40 -10.22 -7.40 2.24
N LEU A 41 -10.30 -8.52 2.95
CA LEU A 41 -9.13 -9.28 3.36
C LEU A 41 -9.02 -10.60 2.59
N CYS A 42 -7.97 -10.71 1.80
CA CYS A 42 -7.71 -11.88 0.98
C CYS A 42 -6.77 -12.86 1.71
N THR A 43 -7.25 -14.06 1.98
CA THR A 43 -6.42 -15.13 2.56
C THR A 43 -6.27 -16.28 1.59
N ARG A 44 -5.06 -16.84 1.51
CA ARG A 44 -4.78 -18.05 0.74
C ARG A 44 -4.23 -19.13 1.66
N SER A 45 -4.60 -20.37 1.36
CA SER A 45 -4.04 -21.53 2.04
C SER A 45 -2.63 -21.89 1.55
N ASN A 46 -1.69 -22.00 2.49
CA ASN A 46 -0.35 -22.52 2.26
C ASN A 46 -0.31 -23.99 2.73
N HIS A 47 -0.57 -24.94 1.84
CA HIS A 47 -0.56 -26.38 2.18
C HIS A 47 0.82 -26.98 2.42
N HIS A 48 1.91 -26.26 2.14
CA HIS A 48 3.26 -26.83 2.08
C HIS A 48 4.03 -26.86 3.42
N GLU A 49 3.48 -26.32 4.51
CA GLU A 49 4.19 -26.22 5.81
C GLU A 49 3.76 -27.29 6.83
N SER A 50 2.97 -28.30 6.45
CA SER A 50 2.45 -29.30 7.39
C SER A 50 3.47 -30.31 7.95
N THR A 51 4.75 -30.20 7.61
CA THR A 51 5.81 -31.02 8.23
C THR A 51 6.44 -30.33 9.43
N GLY A 52 5.67 -30.15 10.50
CA GLY A 52 6.19 -30.11 11.88
C GLY A 52 6.74 -28.79 12.44
N GLY A 53 6.60 -27.65 11.76
CA GLY A 53 7.02 -26.33 12.28
C GLY A 53 5.83 -25.45 12.67
N ALA A 54 5.73 -25.07 13.94
CA ALA A 54 4.60 -24.33 14.53
C ALA A 54 4.65 -22.80 14.30
N ASN A 55 4.95 -22.35 13.07
CA ASN A 55 4.93 -20.93 12.76
C ASN A 55 3.54 -20.49 12.29
N PRO A 56 3.01 -19.35 12.77
CA PRO A 56 1.77 -18.79 12.22
C PRO A 56 1.94 -18.53 10.74
N CYS A 57 0.91 -18.79 9.94
CA CYS A 57 0.97 -18.56 8.51
C CYS A 57 0.88 -17.05 8.20
N GLY A 58 1.51 -16.64 7.09
CA GLY A 58 1.41 -15.31 6.45
C GLY A 58 0.06 -14.61 6.58
N SER A 59 -1.01 -15.37 6.39
CA SER A 59 -2.38 -14.87 6.41
C SER A 59 -2.90 -14.57 7.81
N GLU A 60 -2.48 -15.27 8.86
CA GLU A 60 -2.87 -15.00 10.25
C GLU A 60 -2.22 -13.73 10.80
N VAL A 61 -0.95 -13.51 10.48
CA VAL A 61 -0.26 -12.27 10.85
C VAL A 61 -0.88 -11.10 10.10
N ALA A 62 -1.21 -11.27 8.81
CA ALA A 62 -1.94 -10.26 8.05
C ALA A 62 -3.31 -9.97 8.67
N LEU A 63 -4.10 -11.00 8.98
CA LEU A 63 -5.39 -10.89 9.67
C LEU A 63 -5.26 -10.09 10.97
N SER A 64 -4.42 -10.54 11.89
CA SER A 64 -4.27 -9.91 13.21
C SER A 64 -3.80 -8.46 13.08
N SER A 65 -2.88 -8.20 12.15
CA SER A 65 -2.37 -6.87 11.85
C SER A 65 -3.42 -5.92 11.33
N ILE A 66 -4.27 -6.40 10.41
CA ILE A 66 -5.34 -5.61 9.83
C ILE A 66 -6.41 -5.29 10.86
N PHE A 67 -6.82 -6.28 11.65
CA PHE A 67 -7.78 -6.06 12.73
C PHE A 67 -7.24 -5.08 13.78
N GLY A 68 -5.96 -5.20 14.14
CA GLY A 68 -5.26 -4.22 14.98
C GLY A 68 -5.27 -2.83 14.36
N LEU A 69 -4.99 -2.72 13.05
CA LEU A 69 -5.00 -1.47 12.29
C LEU A 69 -6.35 -0.79 12.32
N VAL A 70 -7.37 -1.52 11.88
CA VAL A 70 -8.73 -1.01 11.76
C VAL A 70 -9.32 -0.65 13.12
N SER A 71 -9.10 -1.47 14.14
CA SER A 71 -9.59 -1.20 15.50
C SER A 71 -8.97 0.04 16.13
N SER A 72 -7.76 0.41 15.68
CA SER A 72 -7.06 1.59 16.16
C SER A 72 -7.46 2.88 15.44
N TRP A 73 -8.20 2.78 14.32
CA TRP A 73 -8.73 3.96 13.64
C TRP A 73 -9.75 4.63 14.56
N ASN A 74 -9.47 5.87 14.94
CA ASN A 74 -10.32 6.70 15.78
C ASN A 74 -11.55 7.24 15.01
N ARG A 75 -12.14 6.39 14.16
CA ARG A 75 -13.41 6.63 13.47
C ARG A 75 -14.51 5.96 14.27
N HIS A 76 -15.74 6.46 14.10
CA HIS A 76 -16.90 5.81 14.72
C HIS A 76 -16.93 4.32 14.32
N PRO A 77 -16.80 3.38 15.28
CA PRO A 77 -16.63 1.95 14.98
C PRO A 77 -17.82 1.38 14.20
N ASP A 78 -19.00 1.98 14.33
CA ASP A 78 -20.24 1.64 13.61
C ASP A 78 -20.15 1.78 12.07
N THR A 79 -18.99 2.19 11.54
CA THR A 79 -18.80 2.49 10.13
C THR A 79 -17.81 1.56 9.42
N ILE A 80 -17.15 0.62 10.09
CA ILE A 80 -16.14 -0.21 9.43
C ILE A 80 -16.61 -1.67 9.31
N SER A 81 -16.68 -2.15 8.06
CA SER A 81 -17.02 -3.53 7.75
C SER A 81 -15.80 -4.24 7.14
N ILE A 82 -15.40 -5.34 7.76
CA ILE A 82 -14.31 -6.21 7.29
C ILE A 82 -14.93 -7.45 6.68
N ASN A 83 -14.69 -7.64 5.39
CA ASN A 83 -15.10 -8.84 4.67
C ASN A 83 -13.87 -9.74 4.49
N GLY A 84 -13.84 -10.84 5.23
CA GLY A 84 -12.91 -11.93 4.97
C GLY A 84 -13.33 -12.68 3.72
N TYR A 85 -12.40 -12.88 2.79
CA TYR A 85 -12.66 -13.58 1.54
C TYR A 85 -11.65 -14.69 1.33
N HIS A 86 -12.19 -15.87 1.00
CA HIS A 86 -11.41 -17.07 0.78
C HIS A 86 -11.91 -17.80 -0.47
N VAL A 87 -10.96 -18.15 -1.33
CA VAL A 87 -11.20 -18.91 -2.57
C VAL A 87 -10.46 -20.23 -2.41
N PRO A 88 -11.16 -21.33 -2.08
CA PRO A 88 -10.54 -22.63 -1.91
C PRO A 88 -10.00 -23.12 -3.25
N THR A 89 -8.78 -23.65 -3.25
CA THR A 89 -8.23 -24.30 -4.44
C THR A 89 -8.92 -25.64 -4.71
N LYS A 90 -8.83 -26.18 -5.94
CA LYS A 90 -9.42 -27.49 -6.29
C LYS A 90 -8.92 -28.66 -5.42
N GLN A 91 -7.80 -28.47 -4.73
CA GLN A 91 -7.17 -29.45 -3.85
C GLN A 91 -7.56 -29.25 -2.38
N GLU A 92 -8.19 -28.13 -2.04
CA GLU A 92 -8.61 -27.83 -0.67
C GLU A 92 -9.86 -28.64 -0.31
N SER A 93 -9.76 -29.32 0.82
CA SER A 93 -10.87 -30.00 1.46
C SER A 93 -11.83 -28.97 2.09
N SER A 94 -13.12 -29.34 2.21
CA SER A 94 -14.09 -28.52 2.94
C SER A 94 -13.70 -28.29 4.40
N THR A 95 -12.91 -29.19 4.99
CA THR A 95 -12.33 -29.06 6.32
C THR A 95 -11.34 -27.91 6.42
N GLU A 96 -10.51 -27.68 5.41
CA GLU A 96 -9.52 -26.59 5.41
C GLU A 96 -10.19 -25.23 5.25
N SER A 97 -11.19 -25.13 4.37
CA SER A 97 -11.98 -23.90 4.22
C SER A 97 -12.72 -23.52 5.51
N ASN A 98 -13.26 -24.51 6.23
CA ASN A 98 -13.87 -24.29 7.55
C ASN A 98 -12.86 -23.84 8.60
N ASP A 99 -11.60 -24.27 8.50
CA ASP A 99 -10.55 -23.85 9.42
C ASP A 99 -10.19 -22.36 9.22
N TYR A 100 -10.14 -21.86 7.99
CA TYR A 100 -9.99 -20.42 7.72
C TYR A 100 -11.12 -19.60 8.33
N LYS A 101 -12.37 -20.04 8.11
CA LYS A 101 -13.53 -19.37 8.70
C LYS A 101 -13.45 -19.36 10.22
N ARG A 102 -13.03 -20.48 10.83
CA ARG A 102 -12.84 -20.58 12.28
C ARG A 102 -11.77 -19.62 12.79
N ARG A 103 -10.61 -19.56 12.13
CA ARG A 103 -9.49 -18.66 12.49
C ARG A 103 -9.91 -17.20 12.35
N PHE A 104 -10.53 -16.82 11.23
CA PHE A 104 -11.09 -15.49 11.02
C PHE A 104 -12.05 -15.09 12.15
N ASN A 105 -13.04 -15.95 12.45
CA ASN A 105 -14.00 -15.68 13.52
C ASN A 105 -13.32 -15.59 14.90
N THR A 106 -12.29 -16.41 15.15
CA THR A 106 -11.53 -16.36 16.40
C THR A 106 -10.84 -15.01 16.56
N ILE A 107 -10.20 -14.49 15.51
CA ILE A 107 -9.59 -13.16 15.53
C ILE A 107 -10.67 -12.08 15.67
N ALA A 108 -11.75 -12.16 14.89
CA ALA A 108 -12.86 -11.20 14.91
C ALA A 108 -13.51 -11.07 16.30
N THR A 109 -13.60 -12.15 17.07
CA THR A 109 -14.14 -12.09 18.46
C THR A 109 -13.29 -11.22 19.41
N GLY A 110 -12.02 -10.98 19.09
CA GLY A 110 -11.17 -10.01 19.80
C GLY A 110 -11.51 -8.55 19.50
N TYR A 111 -12.32 -8.29 18.48
CA TYR A 111 -12.66 -6.95 17.98
C TYR A 111 -14.18 -6.79 17.77
N PRO A 112 -14.99 -6.92 18.84
CA PRO A 112 -16.45 -6.94 18.75
C PRO A 112 -17.09 -5.64 18.25
N GLN A 113 -16.33 -4.55 18.19
CA GLN A 113 -16.76 -3.27 17.65
C GLN A 113 -16.72 -3.20 16.11
N LEU A 114 -16.10 -4.18 15.44
CA LEU A 114 -16.00 -4.23 13.99
C LEU A 114 -17.13 -5.09 13.43
N ASP A 115 -17.80 -4.62 12.39
CA ASP A 115 -18.70 -5.47 11.62
C ASP A 115 -17.85 -6.40 10.76
N THR A 116 -18.02 -7.71 10.92
CA THR A 116 -17.19 -8.70 10.22
C THR A 116 -18.05 -9.70 9.50
N THR A 117 -17.78 -9.89 8.21
CA THR A 117 -18.39 -10.95 7.40
C THR A 117 -17.29 -11.86 6.85
N PHE A 118 -17.63 -13.11 6.54
CA PHE A 118 -16.70 -14.06 5.95
C PHE A 118 -17.39 -14.82 4.81
N ASP A 119 -16.93 -14.54 3.61
CA ASP A 119 -17.44 -15.13 2.37
C ASP A 119 -16.44 -16.14 1.82
N VAL A 120 -16.98 -17.24 1.33
CA VAL A 120 -16.24 -18.28 0.61
C VAL A 120 -16.79 -18.33 -0.80
N ALA A 121 -15.97 -17.98 -1.78
CA ALA A 121 -16.37 -18.10 -3.18
C ALA A 121 -15.96 -19.45 -3.74
N GLU A 122 -16.81 -20.05 -4.55
CA GLU A 122 -16.43 -21.23 -5.34
C GLU A 122 -15.55 -20.76 -6.50
N ALA A 123 -14.31 -21.27 -6.57
CA ALA A 123 -13.36 -20.95 -7.64
C ALA A 123 -13.81 -21.55 -8.98
N THR A 124 -14.76 -20.91 -9.64
CA THR A 124 -15.24 -21.33 -10.97
C THR A 124 -14.27 -20.92 -12.09
N LYS A 125 -13.40 -19.92 -11.82
CA LYS A 125 -12.39 -19.34 -12.73
C LYS A 125 -11.01 -19.30 -12.04
N ASP A 126 -10.05 -18.61 -12.68
CA ASP A 126 -8.78 -18.26 -12.03
C ASP A 126 -9.05 -17.42 -10.77
N ILE A 127 -8.30 -17.67 -9.70
CA ILE A 127 -8.45 -16.99 -8.40
C ILE A 127 -8.35 -15.46 -8.53
N ARG A 128 -7.55 -14.98 -9.49
CA ARG A 128 -7.35 -13.56 -9.76
C ARG A 128 -8.63 -12.92 -10.29
N ASP A 129 -9.27 -13.55 -11.26
CA ASP A 129 -10.50 -13.06 -11.87
C ASP A 129 -11.65 -13.11 -10.86
N THR A 130 -11.76 -14.21 -10.12
CA THR A 130 -12.77 -14.38 -9.06
C THR A 130 -12.62 -13.31 -7.97
N LEU A 131 -11.39 -12.97 -7.58
CA LEU A 131 -11.15 -11.90 -6.61
C LEU A 131 -11.52 -10.52 -7.17
N MET A 132 -11.16 -10.19 -8.41
CA MET A 132 -11.52 -8.88 -9.00
C MET A 132 -13.02 -8.75 -9.25
N GLU A 133 -13.69 -9.84 -9.63
CA GLU A 133 -15.15 -9.91 -9.74
C GLU A 133 -15.79 -9.59 -8.39
N TYR A 134 -15.31 -10.21 -7.31
CA TYR A 134 -15.78 -9.93 -5.95
C TYR A 134 -15.45 -8.50 -5.48
N CYS A 135 -14.27 -7.95 -5.82
CA CYS A 135 -13.97 -6.53 -5.60
C CYS A 135 -14.96 -5.62 -6.32
N GLY A 136 -15.37 -5.96 -7.54
CA GLY A 136 -16.38 -5.21 -8.29
C GLY A 136 -17.78 -5.29 -7.67
N GLU A 137 -18.14 -6.41 -7.04
CA GLU A 137 -19.43 -6.59 -6.35
C GLU A 137 -19.50 -5.83 -5.03
N ILE A 138 -18.45 -5.93 -4.21
CA ILE A 138 -18.41 -5.32 -2.87
C ILE A 138 -18.01 -3.84 -2.94
N GLU A 139 -17.25 -3.45 -3.96
CA GLU A 139 -16.62 -2.13 -4.11
C GLU A 139 -15.90 -1.71 -2.82
N PRO A 140 -14.87 -2.47 -2.37
CA PRO A 140 -14.13 -2.12 -1.17
C PRO A 140 -13.34 -0.82 -1.37
N ASP A 141 -13.09 -0.10 -0.27
CA ASP A 141 -12.22 1.09 -0.27
C ASP A 141 -10.74 0.70 -0.17
N LEU A 142 -10.46 -0.45 0.45
CA LEU A 142 -9.13 -0.98 0.66
C LEU A 142 -9.16 -2.51 0.52
N VAL A 143 -8.22 -3.07 -0.23
CA VAL A 143 -7.91 -4.50 -0.25
C VAL A 143 -6.63 -4.72 0.53
N ALA A 144 -6.68 -5.54 1.57
CA ALA A 144 -5.51 -5.94 2.33
C ALA A 144 -5.16 -7.40 2.05
N ILE A 145 -3.88 -7.65 1.77
CA ILE A 145 -3.37 -8.96 1.37
C ILE A 145 -2.02 -9.23 2.00
N GLY A 146 -1.82 -10.44 2.53
CA GLY A 146 -0.51 -10.88 2.99
C GLY A 146 0.48 -10.97 1.84
N SER A 147 1.71 -10.50 2.05
CA SER A 147 2.76 -10.49 1.02
C SER A 147 3.27 -11.87 0.61
N GLY A 148 3.16 -12.86 1.51
CA GLY A 148 3.76 -14.19 1.38
C GLY A 148 2.94 -15.18 0.54
N GLY A 149 3.65 -15.98 -0.25
CA GLY A 149 3.22 -17.31 -0.70
C GLY A 149 4.13 -18.37 -0.07
N SER A 150 3.82 -19.65 -0.23
CA SER A 150 4.58 -20.76 0.38
C SER A 150 6.06 -20.92 -0.04
N THR A 151 6.63 -19.96 -0.77
CA THR A 151 7.99 -20.01 -1.30
C THR A 151 8.79 -18.79 -0.84
N HIS A 152 9.68 -19.00 0.15
CA HIS A 152 10.57 -17.97 0.72
C HIS A 152 11.46 -17.22 -0.31
N TYR A 153 11.53 -17.66 -1.57
CA TYR A 153 12.36 -17.06 -2.61
C TYR A 153 11.64 -16.02 -3.47
N LEU A 154 10.32 -16.05 -3.55
CA LEU A 154 9.55 -15.03 -4.26
C LEU A 154 9.08 -14.00 -3.25
N LYS A 155 9.68 -12.79 -3.28
CA LYS A 155 9.34 -11.75 -2.30
C LYS A 155 7.88 -11.25 -2.45
N LEU A 156 7.19 -11.58 -3.54
CA LEU A 156 5.77 -11.28 -3.73
C LEU A 156 5.09 -12.47 -4.41
N ALA A 157 3.97 -12.95 -3.86
CA ALA A 157 3.17 -13.98 -4.53
C ALA A 157 2.52 -13.41 -5.81
N SER A 158 2.38 -14.24 -6.85
CA SER A 158 1.82 -13.82 -8.14
C SER A 158 0.37 -13.30 -8.06
N LEU A 159 -0.38 -13.69 -7.01
CA LEU A 159 -1.69 -13.12 -6.70
C LEU A 159 -1.56 -11.69 -6.17
N VAL A 160 -0.61 -11.43 -5.27
CA VAL A 160 -0.38 -10.09 -4.71
C VAL A 160 0.06 -9.13 -5.81
N GLU A 161 0.95 -9.55 -6.70
CA GLU A 161 1.35 -8.75 -7.87
C GLU A 161 0.12 -8.36 -8.71
N TYR A 162 -0.75 -9.33 -8.98
CA TYR A 162 -1.96 -9.11 -9.74
C TYR A 162 -2.93 -8.17 -9.01
N VAL A 163 -3.14 -8.35 -7.71
CA VAL A 163 -4.00 -7.44 -6.91
C VAL A 163 -3.44 -6.02 -6.91
N VAL A 164 -2.14 -5.85 -6.69
CA VAL A 164 -1.49 -4.53 -6.74
C VAL A 164 -1.65 -3.88 -8.12
N ARG A 165 -1.76 -4.66 -9.20
CA ARG A 165 -1.90 -4.17 -10.57
C ARG A 165 -3.34 -3.91 -11.00
N GLU A 166 -4.26 -4.78 -10.63
CA GLU A 166 -5.62 -4.77 -11.19
C GLU A 166 -6.69 -4.28 -10.20
N SER A 167 -6.37 -4.12 -8.91
CA SER A 167 -7.36 -3.71 -7.90
C SER A 167 -8.04 -2.39 -8.28
N PRO A 168 -9.37 -2.27 -8.13
CA PRO A 168 -10.08 -1.02 -8.37
C PRO A 168 -9.93 0.00 -7.23
N CYS A 169 -9.29 -0.38 -6.12
CA CYS A 169 -9.18 0.42 -4.89
C CYS A 169 -7.77 0.34 -4.28
N ASP A 170 -7.54 1.07 -3.19
CA ASP A 170 -6.27 1.07 -2.47
C ASP A 170 -5.87 -0.37 -2.09
N VAL A 171 -4.57 -0.68 -2.12
CA VAL A 171 -4.06 -2.01 -1.77
C VAL A 171 -3.05 -1.90 -0.65
N LEU A 172 -3.28 -2.59 0.46
CA LEU A 172 -2.32 -2.76 1.55
C LEU A 172 -1.70 -4.16 1.48
N VAL A 173 -0.43 -4.22 1.08
CA VAL A 173 0.39 -5.43 1.14
C VAL A 173 1.00 -5.54 2.52
N VAL A 174 0.52 -6.49 3.31
CA VAL A 174 0.96 -6.69 4.69
C VAL A 174 2.21 -7.57 4.72
N ARG A 175 3.29 -7.04 5.31
CA ARG A 175 4.53 -7.78 5.57
C ARG A 175 4.53 -8.34 6.98
N GLU A 176 5.04 -9.56 7.11
CA GLU A 176 5.41 -10.11 8.41
C GLU A 176 6.74 -9.49 8.79
N ASN A 177 6.76 -8.64 9.81
CA ASN A 177 8.01 -8.06 10.28
C ASN A 177 8.71 -9.10 11.17
N GLU A 178 9.87 -9.59 10.74
CA GLU A 178 10.69 -10.54 11.51
C GLU A 178 11.20 -9.94 12.84
N SER A 179 11.08 -8.63 13.03
CA SER A 179 11.59 -7.93 14.22
C SER A 179 10.85 -8.28 15.53
N THR A 180 9.64 -8.84 15.47
CA THR A 180 8.85 -9.16 16.68
C THR A 180 9.21 -10.49 17.34
N THR A 181 9.96 -11.38 16.68
CA THR A 181 10.31 -12.70 17.24
C THR A 181 11.58 -12.69 18.10
N SER A 182 12.31 -11.58 18.18
CA SER A 182 13.46 -11.43 19.08
C SER A 182 13.03 -11.02 20.50
N THR A 183 11.99 -11.63 21.05
CA THR A 183 11.91 -11.75 22.51
C THR A 183 12.97 -12.74 22.93
N ALA A 184 14.17 -12.21 23.20
CA ALA A 184 15.22 -12.89 23.93
C ALA A 184 14.59 -13.49 25.19
N VAL A 185 14.36 -14.81 25.18
CA VAL A 185 14.13 -15.56 26.42
C VAL A 185 15.35 -15.23 27.28
N PRO A 186 15.20 -14.59 28.45
CA PRO A 186 16.33 -14.39 29.33
C PRO A 186 16.87 -15.78 29.63
N ASN A 187 18.08 -16.07 29.15
CA ASN A 187 18.78 -17.31 29.44
C ASN A 187 18.71 -17.53 30.94
N THR A 188 17.84 -18.45 31.36
CA THR A 188 17.78 -18.92 32.73
C THR A 188 18.92 -19.93 32.81
N GLU A 189 20.14 -19.40 32.83
CA GLU A 189 21.30 -20.16 33.28
C GLU A 189 21.02 -20.52 34.75
N ASP A 190 21.35 -21.76 35.08
CA ASP A 190 21.32 -22.37 36.41
C ASP A 190 19.99 -22.98 36.85
N SER A 191 19.67 -24.14 36.27
CA SER A 191 19.00 -25.21 37.00
C SER A 191 19.76 -26.51 36.78
N GLU A 192 20.45 -26.93 37.84
CA GLU A 192 21.26 -28.13 37.93
C GLU A 192 20.47 -29.38 37.55
N ILE A 193 21.13 -30.22 36.78
CA ILE A 193 20.67 -31.51 36.26
C ILE A 193 20.46 -32.49 37.43
N SER A 194 19.21 -32.86 37.70
CA SER A 194 18.88 -34.09 38.42
C SER A 194 18.36 -35.11 37.41
N GLU A 195 19.05 -36.24 37.26
CA GLU A 195 18.66 -37.34 36.38
C GLU A 195 17.31 -37.95 36.80
N PRO A 196 16.35 -38.17 35.87
CA PRO A 196 15.15 -38.93 36.16
C PRO A 196 15.33 -40.42 35.81
N GLU A 197 14.91 -41.28 36.73
CA GLU A 197 14.81 -42.72 36.52
C GLU A 197 13.70 -43.07 35.52
N ASP A 198 14.01 -44.12 34.75
CA ASP A 198 13.24 -44.77 33.70
C ASP A 198 11.90 -45.34 34.21
N SER A 199 10.79 -44.69 33.83
CA SER A 199 9.46 -45.30 33.91
C SER A 199 8.73 -45.09 32.59
N GLY A 200 8.71 -46.14 31.77
CA GLY A 200 7.98 -46.20 30.53
C GLY A 200 6.47 -46.11 30.74
N ASP A 201 5.91 -44.96 30.40
CA ASP A 201 4.47 -44.80 30.16
C ASP A 201 4.26 -44.21 28.76
N VAL A 202 3.32 -44.80 28.06
CA VAL A 202 2.99 -44.57 26.65
C VAL A 202 2.43 -43.16 26.52
N ALA A 203 3.17 -42.27 25.86
CA ALA A 203 2.77 -40.89 25.64
C ALA A 203 1.46 -40.83 24.83
N GLU A 204 0.37 -40.52 25.55
CA GLU A 204 -0.88 -40.04 24.97
C GLU A 204 -0.54 -38.75 24.21
N PHE A 205 -0.76 -38.77 22.89
CA PHE A 205 -0.56 -37.63 22.00
C PHE A 205 -1.53 -36.51 22.40
N ALA A 206 -1.14 -35.70 23.39
CA ALA A 206 -1.79 -34.45 23.68
C ALA A 206 -1.61 -33.55 22.46
N GLU A 207 -2.70 -33.26 21.75
CA GLU A 207 -2.72 -32.27 20.68
C GLU A 207 -2.16 -30.96 21.24
N PRO A 208 -1.10 -30.39 20.64
CA PRO A 208 -0.55 -29.14 21.12
C PRO A 208 -1.64 -28.07 21.05
N THR A 209 -2.07 -27.57 22.20
CA THR A 209 -2.97 -26.43 22.27
C THR A 209 -2.16 -25.20 21.87
N ILE A 210 -2.20 -24.85 20.59
CA ILE A 210 -1.49 -23.70 20.02
C ILE A 210 -2.08 -22.44 20.66
N LYS A 211 -1.33 -21.83 21.59
CA LYS A 211 -1.51 -20.41 21.91
C LYS A 211 -0.81 -19.63 20.81
N CYS A 212 -1.50 -19.32 19.72
CA CYS A 212 -1.11 -18.17 18.90
C CYS A 212 -1.12 -16.99 19.88
N ASP A 213 0.04 -16.39 20.16
CA ASP A 213 0.04 -15.16 20.95
C ASP A 213 -0.59 -14.10 20.03
N PRO A 214 -1.81 -13.59 20.31
CA PRO A 214 -2.51 -12.64 19.45
C PRO A 214 -1.77 -11.29 19.32
N LYS A 215 -0.54 -11.20 19.83
CA LYS A 215 0.35 -10.04 19.83
C LYS A 215 1.35 -10.03 18.68
N ALA A 216 1.45 -11.09 17.86
CA ALA A 216 2.25 -11.09 16.63
C ALA A 216 1.54 -10.24 15.55
N VAL A 217 1.60 -8.93 15.75
CA VAL A 217 0.87 -7.89 15.04
C VAL A 217 1.90 -6.86 14.59
N LEU A 218 1.65 -6.15 13.49
CA LEU A 218 2.48 -5.05 13.00
C LEU A 218 3.12 -4.25 14.17
N PRO A 219 4.46 -4.20 14.25
CA PRO A 219 5.12 -3.52 15.35
C PRO A 219 4.70 -2.05 15.31
N GLY A 220 4.14 -1.51 16.39
CA GLY A 220 3.45 -0.21 16.36
C GLY A 220 2.03 -0.24 16.89
N MET A 221 1.31 -1.32 16.59
CA MET A 221 -0.14 -1.33 16.83
C MET A 221 -0.50 -1.61 18.28
N HIS A 222 0.19 -2.55 18.93
CA HIS A 222 -0.04 -2.90 20.34
C HIS A 222 1.01 -2.36 21.31
N ASN A 223 2.17 -1.89 20.81
CA ASN A 223 3.27 -1.45 21.68
C ASN A 223 3.11 0.01 22.14
N ASN A 224 1.97 0.66 21.87
CA ASN A 224 1.73 2.09 22.11
C ASN A 224 2.80 3.01 21.50
N ARG A 225 3.65 2.50 20.58
CA ARG A 225 4.59 3.33 19.85
C ARG A 225 3.87 3.99 18.67
N PRO A 226 4.17 5.25 18.36
CA PRO A 226 3.77 5.87 17.10
C PRO A 226 4.12 4.99 15.90
N MET A 227 3.19 4.85 14.96
CA MET A 227 3.47 4.26 13.66
C MET A 227 4.27 5.27 12.83
N LYS A 228 5.29 4.79 12.11
CA LYS A 228 6.06 5.62 11.17
C LYS A 228 5.71 5.27 9.74
N VAL A 229 5.17 6.22 9.00
CA VAL A 229 4.71 6.05 7.61
C VAL A 229 5.57 6.89 6.69
N LEU A 230 6.19 6.25 5.70
CA LEU A 230 6.92 6.93 4.63
C LEU A 230 6.00 7.08 3.43
N VAL A 231 5.80 8.30 2.94
CA VAL A 231 5.03 8.56 1.72
C VAL A 231 5.97 8.93 0.59
N CYS A 232 5.99 8.14 -0.47
CA CYS A 232 6.78 8.40 -1.66
C CYS A 232 6.14 9.53 -2.47
N PHE A 233 6.89 10.62 -2.64
CA PHE A 233 6.55 11.77 -3.45
C PHE A 233 7.37 11.80 -4.74
N GLY A 234 6.69 11.95 -5.86
CA GLY A 234 7.32 12.24 -7.15
C GLY A 234 7.60 13.73 -7.28
N SER A 235 8.63 14.09 -8.05
CA SER A 235 9.17 15.45 -8.13
C SER A 235 8.23 16.54 -8.66
N ASN A 236 7.01 16.21 -9.11
CA ASN A 236 6.11 17.17 -9.77
C ASN A 236 4.68 17.16 -9.19
N ASN A 237 4.51 16.90 -7.88
CA ASN A 237 3.20 16.94 -7.19
C ASN A 237 2.05 16.24 -7.95
N TRP A 238 2.35 15.05 -8.46
CA TRP A 238 1.37 14.21 -9.14
C TRP A 238 0.25 13.79 -8.18
N GLU A 239 -0.99 13.91 -8.67
CA GLU A 239 -2.23 13.69 -7.93
C GLU A 239 -2.25 12.36 -7.15
N ASP A 240 -1.62 11.32 -7.68
CA ASP A 240 -1.53 10.01 -7.03
C ASP A 240 -0.60 10.00 -5.80
N SER A 241 0.46 10.82 -5.73
CA SER A 241 1.25 10.95 -4.48
C SER A 241 0.44 11.67 -3.41
N VAL A 242 -0.33 12.68 -3.82
CA VAL A 242 -1.26 13.33 -2.89
C VAL A 242 -2.31 12.31 -2.43
N GLU A 243 -2.79 11.44 -3.32
CA GLU A 243 -3.69 10.37 -2.94
C GLU A 243 -3.01 9.33 -2.03
N ALA A 244 -1.74 9.02 -2.24
CA ALA A 244 -0.95 8.19 -1.33
C ALA A 244 -0.82 8.81 0.06
N LEU A 245 -0.59 10.12 0.14
CA LEU A 245 -0.57 10.84 1.39
C LEU A 245 -1.94 10.81 2.07
N ARG A 246 -3.03 11.08 1.34
CA ARG A 246 -4.39 10.99 1.88
C ARG A 246 -4.69 9.58 2.39
N ALA A 247 -4.37 8.55 1.62
CA ALA A 247 -4.55 7.16 2.00
C ALA A 247 -3.72 6.81 3.25
N ALA A 248 -2.46 7.24 3.32
CA ALA A 248 -1.60 7.07 4.49
C ALA A 248 -2.18 7.75 5.73
N MET A 249 -2.61 9.01 5.62
CA MET A 249 -3.23 9.75 6.71
C MET A 249 -4.53 9.09 7.19
N ARG A 250 -5.30 8.43 6.30
CA ARG A 250 -6.49 7.64 6.68
C ARG A 250 -6.13 6.45 7.58
N LEU A 251 -4.91 5.92 7.49
CA LEU A 251 -4.42 4.82 8.32
C LEU A 251 -3.79 5.27 9.65
N CYS A 252 -3.37 6.53 9.75
CA CYS A 252 -2.63 7.05 10.90
C CYS A 252 -3.55 7.43 12.08
N ARG A 253 -3.00 7.33 13.28
CA ARG A 253 -3.60 7.75 14.55
C ARG A 253 -2.95 9.06 15.02
N PRO A 254 -3.59 9.79 15.94
CA PRO A 254 -2.94 10.90 16.62
C PRO A 254 -1.60 10.48 17.25
N GLY A 255 -0.54 11.23 16.96
CA GLY A 255 0.83 10.99 17.40
C GLY A 255 1.66 10.15 16.43
N ASP A 256 1.07 9.52 15.41
CA ASP A 256 1.83 8.81 14.38
C ASP A 256 2.66 9.79 13.51
N GLU A 257 3.78 9.30 12.98
CA GLU A 257 4.74 10.07 12.19
C GLU A 257 4.55 9.79 10.70
N VAL A 258 4.36 10.85 9.91
CA VAL A 258 4.24 10.78 8.45
C VAL A 258 5.40 11.54 7.82
N GLN A 259 6.26 10.82 7.10
CA GLN A 259 7.43 11.38 6.45
C GLN A 259 7.24 11.40 4.93
N LEU A 260 7.20 12.60 4.35
CA LEU A 260 7.14 12.79 2.90
C LEU A 260 8.54 12.70 2.32
N VAL A 261 8.78 11.73 1.44
CA VAL A 261 10.11 11.47 0.90
C VAL A 261 10.09 11.56 -0.62
N THR A 262 10.97 12.39 -1.18
CA THR A 262 11.16 12.50 -2.62
C THR A 262 12.60 12.19 -3.00
N THR A 263 12.79 11.59 -4.17
CA THR A 263 14.09 11.32 -4.77
C THR A 263 14.14 11.99 -6.14
N PRO A 264 15.08 12.91 -6.39
CA PRO A 264 15.26 13.46 -7.72
C PRO A 264 15.72 12.34 -8.67
N ASP A 265 14.97 12.13 -9.75
CA ASP A 265 15.29 11.14 -10.77
C ASP A 265 16.16 11.79 -11.87
N PHE A 266 17.42 11.36 -11.95
CA PHE A 266 18.35 11.79 -13.00
C PHE A 266 18.48 10.76 -14.13
N SER A 267 17.79 9.62 -14.04
CA SER A 267 17.97 8.48 -14.96
C SER A 267 17.28 8.68 -16.32
N ALA A 268 16.31 9.59 -16.42
CA ALA A 268 15.62 9.89 -17.67
C ALA A 268 16.47 10.67 -18.71
N GLY A 269 17.73 10.99 -18.39
CA GLY A 269 18.64 11.71 -19.26
C GLY A 269 19.93 10.96 -19.58
N GLY A 270 19.88 9.92 -20.42
CA GLY A 270 21.07 9.43 -21.14
C GLY A 270 21.67 10.50 -22.07
N ASN A 271 20.84 11.47 -22.46
CA ASN A 271 21.28 12.84 -22.64
C ASN A 271 20.74 13.58 -21.43
N ALA A 272 21.61 13.88 -20.47
CA ALA A 272 21.30 14.97 -19.57
C ALA A 272 20.85 16.08 -20.50
N ILE A 273 19.59 16.54 -20.36
CA ILE A 273 19.41 17.96 -20.50
C ILE A 273 20.45 18.46 -19.52
N HIS A 274 21.57 18.88 -20.09
CA HIS A 274 22.33 20.01 -19.66
C HIS A 274 21.27 21.07 -19.36
N VAL A 275 20.60 20.92 -18.21
CA VAL A 275 20.56 21.96 -17.22
C VAL A 275 22.05 22.12 -16.90
N VAL A 276 22.78 22.73 -17.86
CA VAL A 276 23.63 23.83 -17.54
C VAL A 276 22.67 24.74 -16.80
N ALA A 277 22.49 24.45 -15.51
CA ALA A 277 22.25 25.50 -14.56
C ALA A 277 23.37 26.47 -14.95
N PRO A 278 23.04 27.66 -15.48
CA PRO A 278 24.06 28.64 -15.79
C PRO A 278 24.99 28.68 -14.58
N PRO A 279 26.32 28.58 -14.79
CA PRO A 279 27.29 28.31 -13.74
C PRO A 279 26.93 29.16 -12.54
N HIS A 280 26.50 28.52 -11.45
CA HIS A 280 25.85 29.12 -10.28
C HIS A 280 26.03 30.65 -10.26
N GLU A 281 25.13 31.37 -10.92
CA GLU A 281 24.96 32.76 -10.54
C GLU A 281 24.53 32.71 -9.08
N GLU A 282 25.28 33.36 -8.19
CA GLU A 282 25.00 33.44 -6.77
C GLU A 282 23.52 33.85 -6.57
N GLY A 283 22.62 32.88 -6.40
CA GLY A 283 21.18 33.14 -6.32
C GLY A 283 20.22 32.06 -6.84
N THR A 284 20.65 31.04 -7.58
CA THR A 284 19.73 29.94 -7.96
C THR A 284 19.55 28.93 -6.84
N ALA A 285 18.30 28.71 -6.41
CA ALA A 285 17.95 27.69 -5.41
C ALA A 285 18.39 26.30 -5.88
N SER A 286 18.87 25.46 -4.96
CA SER A 286 19.23 24.09 -5.30
C SER A 286 17.98 23.27 -5.67
N ILE A 287 18.15 22.17 -6.42
CA ILE A 287 17.04 21.25 -6.73
C ILE A 287 16.40 20.73 -5.44
N GLU A 288 17.21 20.51 -4.39
CA GLU A 288 16.72 20.11 -3.07
C GLU A 288 15.83 21.19 -2.44
N ASP A 289 16.22 22.47 -2.54
CA ASP A 289 15.40 23.58 -2.02
C ASP A 289 14.06 23.69 -2.74
N ILE A 290 14.04 23.48 -4.06
CA ILE A 290 12.80 23.49 -4.86
C ILE A 290 11.88 22.36 -4.41
N LEU A 291 12.39 21.12 -4.39
CA LEU A 291 11.62 19.96 -3.98
C LEU A 291 11.13 20.05 -2.53
N MET A 292 11.95 20.58 -1.62
CA MET A 292 11.53 20.86 -0.25
C MET A 292 10.46 21.94 -0.17
N GLY A 293 10.51 22.95 -1.06
CA GLY A 293 9.46 23.95 -1.21
C GLY A 293 8.13 23.33 -1.59
N ASP A 294 8.12 22.47 -2.60
CA ASP A 294 6.93 21.77 -3.09
C ASP A 294 6.34 20.84 -2.01
N LEU A 295 7.18 20.08 -1.31
CA LEU A 295 6.73 19.23 -0.19
C LEU A 295 6.13 20.07 0.94
N LYS A 296 6.73 21.23 1.24
CA LYS A 296 6.24 22.12 2.29
C LYS A 296 4.87 22.69 1.94
N GLU A 297 4.62 23.05 0.69
CA GLU A 297 3.30 23.49 0.23
C GLU A 297 2.24 22.41 0.47
N VAL A 298 2.52 21.17 0.05
CA VAL A 298 1.62 20.03 0.29
C VAL A 298 1.39 19.78 1.79
N MET A 299 2.46 19.89 2.60
CA MET A 299 2.34 19.75 4.05
C MET A 299 1.49 20.86 4.66
N ASP A 300 1.65 22.10 4.23
CA ASP A 300 0.91 23.26 4.72
C ASP A 300 -0.60 23.13 4.42
N ASP A 301 -0.96 22.60 3.25
CA ASP A 301 -2.35 22.33 2.86
C ASP A 301 -3.01 21.19 3.64
N LEU A 302 -2.22 20.23 4.12
CA LEU A 302 -2.69 19.02 4.80
C LEU A 302 -2.36 18.98 6.29
N LYS A 303 -2.03 20.14 6.89
CA LYS A 303 -1.75 20.23 8.33
C LYS A 303 -2.92 19.69 9.13
N THR A 304 -2.61 18.70 9.96
CA THR A 304 -3.49 18.20 11.01
C THR A 304 -2.75 18.32 12.32
N ASP A 305 -3.43 18.79 13.37
CA ASP A 305 -2.80 19.00 14.69
C ASP A 305 -2.40 17.67 15.37
N ASP A 306 -2.90 16.55 14.84
CA ASP A 306 -2.77 15.23 15.42
C ASP A 306 -1.58 14.43 14.85
N LEU A 307 -1.00 14.80 13.71
CA LEU A 307 0.08 14.02 13.06
C LEU A 307 1.43 14.74 13.11
N ILE A 308 2.50 13.96 13.29
CA ILE A 308 3.87 14.48 13.20
C ILE A 308 4.32 14.37 11.74
N ILE A 309 4.20 15.47 10.98
CA ILE A 309 4.55 15.48 9.55
C ILE A 309 5.96 16.05 9.34
N SER A 310 6.82 15.30 8.66
CA SER A 310 8.16 15.73 8.26
C SER A 310 8.42 15.49 6.77
N SER A 311 9.44 16.13 6.20
CA SER A 311 9.80 15.96 4.79
C SER A 311 11.30 15.72 4.61
N LYS A 312 11.65 14.96 3.58
CA LYS A 312 13.03 14.59 3.25
C LYS A 312 13.22 14.48 1.73
N VAL A 313 14.24 15.17 1.22
CA VAL A 313 14.79 14.89 -0.11
C VAL A 313 15.94 13.92 0.06
N LEU A 314 15.88 12.77 -0.62
CA LEU A 314 16.99 11.83 -0.71
C LEU A 314 17.94 12.22 -1.83
N GLN A 315 19.18 11.76 -1.73
CA GLN A 315 20.14 11.94 -2.80
C GLN A 315 19.65 11.24 -4.08
N ALA A 316 19.98 11.84 -5.21
CA ALA A 316 19.89 11.27 -6.55
C ALA A 316 20.21 9.76 -6.56
N SER A 317 19.28 8.93 -7.05
CA SER A 317 19.51 7.50 -7.25
C SER A 317 19.08 7.09 -8.65
N PRO A 318 19.84 6.21 -9.34
CA PRO A 318 19.39 5.63 -10.60
C PRO A 318 18.17 4.72 -10.44
N LEU A 319 17.85 4.32 -9.20
CA LEU A 319 16.68 3.53 -8.84
C LEU A 319 15.98 4.18 -7.63
N PRO A 320 15.13 5.20 -7.87
CA PRO A 320 14.32 5.85 -6.83
C PRO A 320 13.66 4.88 -5.84
N ALA A 321 13.01 3.83 -6.35
CA ALA A 321 12.32 2.84 -5.53
C ALA A 321 13.27 2.07 -4.59
N ALA A 322 14.51 1.80 -5.02
CA ALA A 322 15.51 1.14 -4.19
C ALA A 322 15.97 2.05 -3.04
N ALA A 323 16.25 3.33 -3.35
CA ALA A 323 16.62 4.32 -2.34
C ALA A 323 15.51 4.52 -1.30
N MET A 324 14.24 4.50 -1.72
CA MET A 324 13.10 4.57 -0.78
C MET A 324 13.04 3.36 0.14
N CYS A 325 13.25 2.15 -0.38
CA CYS A 325 13.27 0.93 0.44
C CYS A 325 14.43 0.92 1.45
N GLU A 326 15.63 1.32 1.01
CA GLU A 326 16.82 1.43 1.88
C GLU A 326 16.63 2.49 2.96
N TYR A 327 16.06 3.64 2.60
CA TYR A 327 15.76 4.70 3.55
C TYR A 327 14.72 4.23 4.58
N ALA A 328 13.64 3.61 4.11
CA ALA A 328 12.61 3.05 4.99
C ALA A 328 13.20 2.05 6.00
N GLU A 329 14.11 1.19 5.55
CA GLU A 329 14.78 0.21 6.41
C GLU A 329 15.67 0.89 7.46
N SER A 330 16.46 1.89 7.06
CA SER A 330 17.31 2.65 7.97
C SER A 330 16.51 3.41 9.04
N GLU A 331 15.29 3.83 8.70
CA GLU A 331 14.40 4.61 9.55
C GLU A 331 13.41 3.75 10.34
N ASN A 332 13.44 2.42 10.17
CA ASN A 332 12.49 1.46 10.74
C ASN A 332 11.03 1.84 10.48
N VAL A 333 10.72 2.18 9.23
CA VAL A 333 9.37 2.54 8.78
C VAL A 333 8.43 1.34 8.87
N ASP A 334 7.18 1.58 9.27
CA ASP A 334 6.15 0.54 9.40
C ASP A 334 5.38 0.33 8.10
N ILE A 335 5.12 1.44 7.38
CA ILE A 335 4.37 1.44 6.12
C ILE A 335 5.05 2.38 5.12
N ILE A 336 5.28 1.90 3.90
CA ILE A 336 5.56 2.77 2.74
C ILE A 336 4.27 2.98 1.96
N ALA A 337 3.84 4.23 1.78
CA ALA A 337 2.73 4.60 0.93
C ALA A 337 3.23 5.18 -0.40
N THR A 338 2.67 4.70 -1.51
CA THR A 338 2.98 5.19 -2.85
C THR A 338 1.70 5.28 -3.67
N GLY A 339 1.64 6.23 -4.60
CA GLY A 339 0.59 6.25 -5.60
C GLY A 339 0.77 5.08 -6.56
N TYR A 340 -0.33 4.64 -7.19
CA TYR A 340 -0.28 3.58 -8.18
C TYR A 340 0.30 4.04 -9.52
N GLY A 341 -0.02 5.26 -9.97
CA GLY A 341 0.44 5.81 -11.24
C GLY A 341 1.93 6.20 -11.24
N GLY A 342 2.34 6.94 -12.27
CA GLY A 342 3.63 7.61 -12.33
C GLY A 342 3.72 8.40 -13.62
N HIS A 343 4.75 9.24 -13.79
CA HIS A 343 4.92 10.05 -15.01
C HIS A 343 4.91 9.23 -16.31
N SER A 344 5.22 7.94 -16.24
CA SER A 344 5.45 7.06 -17.38
C SER A 344 4.27 6.15 -17.73
N HIS A 345 3.02 6.64 -17.60
CA HIS A 345 1.82 5.89 -18.02
C HIS A 345 1.89 5.34 -19.47
N LEU A 346 2.80 5.85 -20.29
CA LEU A 346 2.93 5.54 -21.72
C LEU A 346 3.89 4.39 -22.06
N PHE A 347 4.81 3.97 -21.19
CA PHE A 347 5.93 3.08 -21.64
C PHE A 347 6.15 1.78 -20.87
N HIS A 348 5.63 1.62 -19.66
CA HIS A 348 5.46 0.31 -19.00
C HIS A 348 4.66 0.53 -17.72
N PRO A 349 3.76 -0.38 -17.32
CA PRO A 349 2.98 -0.23 -16.10
C PRO A 349 3.92 -0.10 -14.87
N ASN A 350 3.97 1.12 -14.34
CA ASN A 350 4.34 1.57 -13.00
C ASN A 350 5.33 0.70 -12.22
N SER A 351 6.55 0.50 -12.73
CA SER A 351 7.58 -0.32 -12.08
C SER A 351 7.91 0.13 -10.65
N PHE A 352 7.68 1.40 -10.30
CA PHE A 352 7.98 1.96 -8.98
C PHE A 352 7.15 1.34 -7.84
N PRO A 353 5.80 1.43 -7.81
CA PRO A 353 5.00 0.80 -6.75
C PRO A 353 5.16 -0.72 -6.71
N PHE A 354 5.35 -1.39 -7.86
CA PHE A 354 5.64 -2.84 -7.88
C PHE A 354 6.99 -3.18 -7.25
N TYR A 355 8.02 -2.38 -7.55
CA TYR A 355 9.33 -2.56 -6.96
C TYR A 355 9.27 -2.42 -5.44
N ILE A 356 8.62 -1.36 -4.95
CA ILE A 356 8.44 -1.13 -3.50
C ILE A 356 7.65 -2.30 -2.90
N ALA A 357 6.49 -2.64 -3.45
CA ALA A 357 5.67 -3.76 -2.98
C ALA A 357 6.48 -5.05 -2.88
N HIS A 358 7.40 -5.31 -3.83
CA HIS A 358 8.23 -6.51 -3.86
C HIS A 358 9.49 -6.44 -2.97
N LYS A 359 10.04 -5.26 -2.70
CA LYS A 359 11.37 -5.10 -2.09
C LYS A 359 11.36 -4.52 -0.68
N ALA A 360 10.32 -3.78 -0.31
CA ALA A 360 10.19 -3.20 1.01
C ALA A 360 10.24 -4.27 2.11
N HIS A 361 10.95 -3.94 3.20
CA HIS A 361 11.02 -4.76 4.41
C HIS A 361 9.77 -4.60 5.29
N CYS A 362 8.98 -3.55 5.06
CA CYS A 362 7.77 -3.18 5.81
C CYS A 362 6.51 -3.23 4.92
N SER A 363 5.33 -3.02 5.51
CA SER A 363 4.07 -3.07 4.75
C SER A 363 4.01 -1.96 3.69
N VAL A 364 3.26 -2.18 2.61
CA VAL A 364 3.19 -1.25 1.48
C VAL A 364 1.74 -0.91 1.16
N LEU A 365 1.41 0.37 1.22
CA LEU A 365 0.14 0.92 0.77
C LEU A 365 0.30 1.47 -0.65
N VAL A 366 -0.42 0.90 -1.59
CA VAL A 366 -0.51 1.39 -2.97
C VAL A 366 -1.85 2.08 -3.13
N ALA A 367 -1.82 3.41 -3.09
CA ALA A 367 -3.01 4.23 -3.20
C ALA A 367 -3.43 4.40 -4.66
N ARG A 368 -4.73 4.36 -4.89
CA ARG A 368 -5.33 4.54 -6.22
C ARG A 368 -6.22 5.75 -6.19
N GLN A 369 -6.24 6.47 -7.31
CA GLN A 369 -7.32 7.41 -7.52
C GLN A 369 -8.64 6.65 -7.48
N PRO A 370 -9.67 7.17 -6.80
CA PRO A 370 -11.00 6.61 -6.89
C PRO A 370 -11.37 6.56 -8.37
N ALA A 371 -11.97 5.45 -8.82
CA ALA A 371 -12.40 5.30 -10.20
C ALA A 371 -13.18 6.55 -10.62
N GLN A 372 -12.51 7.46 -11.34
CA GLN A 372 -13.16 8.66 -11.83
C GLN A 372 -14.24 8.17 -12.77
N SER A 373 -15.45 8.72 -12.65
CA SER A 373 -16.53 8.38 -13.58
C SER A 373 -15.97 8.49 -15.01
N GLU A 374 -16.15 7.46 -15.84
CA GLU A 374 -15.57 7.32 -17.20
C GLU A 374 -15.67 8.59 -18.08
N GLN A 375 -16.57 9.52 -17.76
CA GLN A 375 -16.67 10.83 -18.39
C GLN A 375 -15.47 11.77 -18.14
N GLN A 376 -14.80 11.67 -16.98
CA GLN A 376 -13.63 12.50 -16.67
C GLN A 376 -12.35 11.96 -17.32
N SER A 377 -12.22 10.63 -17.48
CA SER A 377 -11.04 10.06 -18.13
C SER A 377 -10.90 10.48 -19.58
N ASP A 378 -12.00 10.57 -20.33
CA ASP A 378 -11.98 10.99 -21.73
C ASP A 378 -11.61 12.47 -21.91
N GLU A 379 -12.04 13.35 -20.99
CA GLU A 379 -11.66 14.76 -21.00
C GLU A 379 -10.21 14.95 -20.55
N GLN A 380 -9.78 14.24 -19.50
CA GLN A 380 -8.42 14.33 -18.98
C GLN A 380 -7.40 13.73 -19.97
N GLU A 381 -7.76 12.66 -20.70
CA GLU A 381 -6.93 12.10 -21.78
C GLU A 381 -6.83 13.06 -22.97
N LYS A 382 -7.92 13.76 -23.33
CA LYS A 382 -7.89 14.82 -24.34
C LYS A 382 -7.00 15.99 -23.93
N GLU A 383 -7.15 16.50 -22.70
CA GLU A 383 -6.31 17.59 -22.20
C GLU A 383 -4.83 17.20 -22.13
N ARG A 384 -4.52 15.98 -21.66
CA ARG A 384 -3.14 15.46 -21.64
C ARG A 384 -2.56 15.35 -23.04
N THR A 385 -3.32 14.82 -24.01
CA THR A 385 -2.87 14.71 -25.41
C THR A 385 -2.53 16.08 -26.01
N VAL A 386 -3.33 17.12 -25.70
CA VAL A 386 -3.06 18.50 -26.13
C VAL A 386 -1.80 19.06 -25.49
N GLN A 387 -1.58 18.80 -24.19
CA GLN A 387 -0.40 19.28 -23.47
C GLN A 387 0.90 18.68 -24.05
N TYR A 388 0.89 17.39 -24.39
CA TYR A 388 2.04 16.73 -25.02
C TYR A 388 2.31 17.22 -26.45
N ALA A 389 1.26 17.46 -27.25
CA ALA A 389 1.41 18.05 -28.58
C ALA A 389 2.08 19.44 -28.49
N THR A 390 1.69 20.24 -27.50
CA THR A 390 2.26 21.57 -27.27
C THR A 390 3.74 21.51 -26.85
N ILE A 391 4.14 20.53 -26.03
CA ILE A 391 5.55 20.33 -25.62
C ILE A 391 6.42 19.85 -26.81
N GLN A 392 5.86 19.07 -27.73
CA GLN A 392 6.57 18.65 -28.94
C GLN A 392 6.71 19.77 -29.97
N GLU A 393 5.67 20.59 -30.15
CA GLU A 393 5.71 21.75 -31.06
C GLU A 393 6.65 22.86 -30.56
N GLY A 394 6.70 23.11 -29.25
CA GLY A 394 7.64 24.08 -28.66
C GLY A 394 9.13 23.68 -28.70
N ASN A 395 9.44 22.42 -29.02
CA ASN A 395 10.81 21.94 -29.23
C ASN A 395 11.21 21.87 -30.72
N HIS A 396 10.31 22.26 -31.63
CA HIS A 396 10.58 22.43 -33.07
C HIS A 396 10.83 23.89 -33.44
N ASP A 397 11.54 24.64 -32.59
CA ASP A 397 12.11 25.92 -33.01
C ASP A 397 13.27 25.68 -34.00
N ASP A 398 12.96 25.85 -35.28
CA ASP A 398 13.82 25.82 -36.48
C ASP A 398 15.11 26.68 -36.39
N ASP A 399 15.30 27.47 -35.34
CA ASP A 399 16.45 28.37 -35.20
C ASP A 399 17.73 27.66 -34.71
N LYS A 400 17.63 26.51 -34.03
CA LYS A 400 18.83 25.71 -33.68
C LYS A 400 19.45 25.00 -34.90
N LEU A 401 18.63 24.64 -35.90
CA LEU A 401 19.13 24.03 -37.14
C LEU A 401 19.87 25.05 -38.02
N LYS A 402 19.45 26.33 -38.01
CA LYS A 402 20.16 27.42 -38.70
C LYS A 402 21.52 27.71 -38.06
N MET A 403 21.62 27.66 -36.73
CA MET A 403 22.90 27.85 -36.03
C MET A 403 23.93 26.76 -36.39
N TYR A 404 23.51 25.49 -36.49
CA TYR A 404 24.40 24.40 -36.87
C TYR A 404 24.87 24.48 -38.33
N HIS A 405 24.01 24.93 -39.26
CA HIS A 405 24.41 25.14 -40.64
C HIS A 405 25.34 26.34 -40.84
N GLN A 406 25.23 27.39 -40.01
CA GLN A 406 26.13 28.53 -40.08
C GLN A 406 27.53 28.22 -39.51
N GLN A 407 27.64 27.29 -38.55
CA GLN A 407 28.92 26.89 -37.97
C GLN A 407 29.76 25.98 -38.89
N GLN A 408 29.14 25.24 -39.81
CA GLN A 408 29.86 24.44 -40.81
C GLN A 408 30.46 25.26 -41.97
N GLN A 409 30.06 26.52 -42.15
CA GLN A 409 30.59 27.39 -43.21
C GLN A 409 31.90 28.11 -42.86
N HIS A 410 32.44 27.92 -41.64
CA HIS A 410 33.65 28.59 -41.17
C HIS A 410 34.79 27.65 -40.74
N GLN A 411 34.82 26.40 -41.20
CA GLN A 411 36.05 25.58 -41.06
C GLN A 411 37.09 26.00 -42.12
N PRO A 412 38.26 26.54 -41.73
CA PRO A 412 39.33 26.82 -42.69
C PRO A 412 39.94 25.51 -43.19
N ALA A 413 40.07 25.40 -44.51
CA ALA A 413 40.73 24.27 -45.17
C ALA A 413 42.17 24.14 -44.64
N ALA A 414 42.48 22.97 -44.06
CA ALA A 414 43.83 22.62 -43.64
C ALA A 414 44.73 22.56 -44.88
N ALA A 415 45.75 23.42 -44.90
CA ALA A 415 46.81 23.42 -45.90
C ALA A 415 47.68 22.16 -45.71
N THR A 416 47.76 21.34 -46.76
CA THR A 416 48.68 20.22 -46.87
C THR A 416 50.08 20.72 -47.21
N SER A 417 51.08 20.27 -46.44
CA SER A 417 52.51 20.33 -46.74
C SER A 417 53.07 18.93 -46.85
#